data_AF-J3IKU4-F1
#
_entry.id   AF-J3IKU4-F1
#
_cell.length_a   1.000
_cell.length_b   1.000
_cell.length_c   1.000
_cell.angle_alpha   90.00
_cell.angle_beta   90.00
_cell.angle_gamma   90.00
#
_symmetry.space_group_name_H-M   'P 1'
#
loop_
_entity.id
_entity.type
_entity.pdbx_description
1 polymer ?
#
loop_
_entity_poly.entity_id
_entity_poly.type
_entity_poly.pdbx_seq_one_letter_code
_entity_poly.pdbx_strand_id
1 'polypeptide(L)'
;MESLNPTQRRIHQAAFRLFAERGTSQVNILDLAQEAGVARGTVYSNIDNMESLFEAVASHLAKEMHERVNKSFNSLSDPAPRLANGIRLFIRRAHEDSQWGAFIHKFAMSNASLREMFSSQATTDLLSGLSSGRYTFEKGQLLSVMTLISSSVLGSIFLVLEGHKTWRESGSDTAELVLRALGVPPEEARALAITELPALPSLD
;
A
#
# COMPACT_ATOMS: atom_id res chain seq x y z
N MET A 1 14.90 2.16 -15.73
CA MET A 1 14.89 0.94 -14.91
C MET A 1 14.80 -0.21 -15.90
N GLU A 2 15.85 -1.01 -16.04
CA GLU A 2 15.86 -2.12 -17.00
C GLU A 2 14.66 -3.03 -16.74
N SER A 3 13.92 -3.36 -17.79
CA SER A 3 12.82 -4.31 -17.69
C SER A 3 13.38 -5.67 -17.28
N LEU A 4 12.94 -6.20 -16.15
CA LEU A 4 13.34 -7.52 -15.68
C LEU A 4 13.11 -8.56 -16.78
N ASN A 5 14.13 -9.37 -17.04
CA ASN A 5 13.99 -10.49 -17.96
C ASN A 5 12.97 -11.53 -17.40
N PRO A 6 12.48 -12.47 -18.21
CA PRO A 6 11.46 -13.43 -17.76
C PRO A 6 11.88 -14.24 -16.52
N THR A 7 13.15 -14.61 -16.41
CA THR A 7 13.71 -15.35 -15.27
C THR A 7 13.75 -14.49 -14.01
N GLN A 8 14.22 -13.25 -14.12
CA GLN A 8 14.22 -12.28 -13.02
C GLN A 8 12.79 -12.01 -12.52
N ARG A 9 11.81 -11.88 -13.41
CA ARG A 9 10.40 -11.74 -13.02
C ARG A 9 9.90 -12.93 -12.20
N ARG A 10 10.21 -14.16 -12.63
CA ARG A 10 9.85 -15.38 -11.87
C ARG A 10 10.49 -15.39 -10.49
N ILE A 11 11.77 -15.01 -10.40
CA ILE A 11 12.48 -14.91 -9.11
C ILE A 11 11.86 -13.84 -8.21
N HIS A 12 11.55 -12.65 -8.73
CA HIS A 12 10.90 -11.59 -7.96
C HIS A 12 9.51 -12.00 -7.46
N GLN A 13 8.70 -12.65 -8.31
CA GLN A 13 7.38 -13.14 -7.92
C GLN A 13 7.47 -14.23 -6.85
N ALA A 14 8.42 -15.16 -6.99
CA ALA A 14 8.69 -16.18 -5.98
C ALA A 14 9.12 -15.56 -4.64
N ALA A 15 10.03 -14.60 -4.69
CA ALA A 15 10.49 -13.88 -3.50
C ALA A 15 9.34 -13.15 -2.80
N PHE A 16 8.53 -12.41 -3.56
CA PHE A 16 7.33 -11.74 -3.04
C PHE A 16 6.43 -12.70 -2.25
N ARG A 17 6.08 -13.86 -2.85
CA ARG A 17 5.22 -14.86 -2.20
C ARG A 17 5.84 -15.39 -0.92
N LEU A 18 7.10 -15.82 -0.99
CA LEU A 18 7.82 -16.39 0.15
C LEU A 18 7.97 -15.37 1.29
N PHE A 19 8.28 -14.12 0.99
CA PHE A 19 8.39 -13.05 1.99
C PHE A 19 7.03 -12.71 2.62
N ALA A 20 5.95 -12.69 1.84
CA ALA A 20 4.60 -12.45 2.34
C ALA A 20 4.17 -13.56 3.32
N GLU A 21 4.47 -14.82 3.00
CA GLU A 21 4.10 -15.98 3.80
C GLU A 21 4.96 -16.13 5.07
N ARG A 22 6.28 -16.06 4.93
CA ARG A 22 7.23 -16.52 5.97
C ARG A 22 8.06 -15.39 6.59
N GLY A 23 8.08 -14.22 5.96
CA GLY A 23 9.03 -13.15 6.28
C GLY A 23 10.40 -13.35 5.62
N THR A 24 11.29 -12.37 5.74
CA THR A 24 12.59 -12.38 5.05
C THR A 24 13.61 -13.37 5.66
N SER A 25 13.61 -13.52 6.99
CA SER A 25 14.62 -14.33 7.70
C SER A 25 14.48 -15.84 7.50
N GLN A 26 13.33 -16.31 7.02
CA GLN A 26 13.03 -17.74 6.85
C GLN A 26 13.20 -18.21 5.40
N VAL A 27 13.55 -17.31 4.48
CA VAL A 27 13.63 -17.61 3.04
C VAL A 27 15.09 -17.76 2.64
N ASN A 28 15.43 -18.90 2.05
CA ASN A 28 16.77 -19.17 1.52
C ASN A 28 16.76 -19.33 -0.02
N ILE A 29 17.96 -19.42 -0.60
CA ILE A 29 18.15 -19.55 -2.06
C ILE A 29 17.51 -20.82 -2.63
N LEU A 30 17.48 -21.92 -1.87
CA LEU A 30 16.86 -23.17 -2.31
C LEU A 30 15.34 -23.02 -2.38
N ASP A 31 14.71 -22.42 -1.37
CA ASP A 31 13.27 -22.12 -1.37
C ASP A 31 12.91 -21.24 -2.57
N LEU A 32 13.72 -20.20 -2.82
CA LEU A 32 13.53 -19.27 -3.91
C LEU A 32 13.65 -19.95 -5.28
N ALA A 33 14.67 -20.81 -5.46
CA ALA A 33 14.86 -21.57 -6.69
C ALA A 33 13.67 -22.51 -6.96
N GLN A 34 13.18 -23.19 -5.91
CA GLN A 34 12.04 -24.09 -5.97
C GLN A 34 10.75 -23.35 -6.33
N GLU A 35 10.41 -22.27 -5.62
CA GLU A 35 9.21 -21.48 -5.90
C GLU A 35 9.28 -20.81 -7.28
N ALA A 36 10.45 -20.31 -7.69
CA ALA A 36 10.63 -19.71 -9.01
C ALA A 36 10.64 -20.76 -10.14
N GLY A 37 10.83 -22.04 -9.84
CA GLY A 37 10.95 -23.14 -10.80
C GLY A 37 12.21 -23.03 -11.67
N VAL A 38 13.34 -22.62 -11.07
CA VAL A 38 14.63 -22.45 -11.75
C VAL A 38 15.74 -23.21 -11.02
N ALA A 39 16.87 -23.45 -11.69
CA ALA A 39 18.01 -24.08 -11.04
C ALA A 39 18.65 -23.11 -10.03
N ARG A 40 19.26 -23.66 -8.96
CA ARG A 40 19.95 -22.86 -7.94
C ARG A 40 21.04 -21.95 -8.52
N GLY A 41 21.79 -22.44 -9.52
CA GLY A 41 22.79 -21.64 -10.24
C GLY A 41 22.18 -20.44 -10.97
N THR A 42 20.95 -20.58 -11.47
CA THR A 42 20.20 -19.48 -12.12
C THR A 42 19.83 -18.39 -11.12
N VAL A 43 19.52 -18.73 -9.87
CA VAL A 43 19.26 -17.71 -8.85
C VAL A 43 20.54 -16.89 -8.60
N TYR A 44 21.67 -17.55 -8.35
CA TYR A 44 22.96 -16.86 -8.13
C TYR A 44 23.40 -15.97 -9.29
N SER A 45 23.02 -16.28 -10.53
CA SER A 45 23.36 -15.46 -11.68
C SER A 45 22.41 -14.27 -11.91
N ASN A 46 21.27 -14.21 -11.20
CA ASN A 46 20.23 -13.20 -11.43
C ASN A 46 19.98 -12.29 -10.22
N ILE A 47 20.45 -12.64 -9.02
CA ILE A 47 20.33 -11.80 -7.82
C ILE A 47 21.67 -11.70 -7.13
N ASP A 48 21.96 -10.53 -6.56
CA ASP A 48 23.19 -10.31 -5.79
C ASP A 48 23.09 -10.98 -4.41
N ASN A 49 22.02 -10.67 -3.68
CA ASN A 49 21.74 -11.22 -2.36
C ASN A 49 20.25 -11.06 -2.02
N MET A 50 19.82 -11.68 -0.92
CA MET A 50 18.41 -11.71 -0.51
C MET A 50 17.89 -10.33 -0.06
N GLU A 51 18.73 -9.50 0.55
CA GLU A 51 18.37 -8.15 0.99
C GLU A 51 18.08 -7.24 -0.20
N SER A 52 18.98 -7.19 -1.19
CA SER A 52 18.78 -6.44 -2.42
C SER A 52 17.57 -6.93 -3.22
N LEU A 53 17.29 -8.25 -3.22
CA LEU A 53 16.08 -8.80 -3.82
C LEU A 53 14.81 -8.34 -3.08
N PHE A 54 14.82 -8.35 -1.75
CA PHE A 54 13.71 -7.83 -0.94
C PHE A 54 13.44 -6.36 -1.23
N GLU A 55 14.49 -5.53 -1.23
CA GLU A 55 14.35 -4.10 -1.55
C GLU A 55 13.81 -3.87 -2.95
N ALA A 56 14.26 -4.64 -3.94
CA ALA A 56 13.77 -4.54 -5.31
C ALA A 56 12.29 -4.95 -5.43
N VAL A 57 11.87 -5.99 -4.71
CA VAL A 57 10.45 -6.39 -4.63
C VAL A 57 9.61 -5.32 -3.93
N ALA A 58 10.04 -4.83 -2.77
CA ALA A 58 9.33 -3.80 -2.02
C ALA A 58 9.18 -2.50 -2.82
N SER A 59 10.25 -2.04 -3.48
CA SER A 59 10.24 -0.87 -4.35
C SER A 59 9.29 -1.05 -5.55
N HIS A 60 9.29 -2.23 -6.17
CA HIS A 60 8.38 -2.53 -7.27
C HIS A 60 6.90 -2.47 -6.84
N LEU A 61 6.54 -3.13 -5.74
CA LEU A 61 5.18 -3.12 -5.20
C LEU A 61 4.73 -1.72 -4.76
N ALA A 62 5.65 -0.97 -4.14
CA ALA A 62 5.42 0.41 -3.74
C ALA A 62 5.06 1.29 -4.94
N LYS A 63 5.88 1.22 -5.99
CA LYS A 63 5.71 1.99 -7.21
C LYS A 63 4.42 1.59 -7.95
N GLU A 64 4.17 0.29 -8.09
CA GLU A 64 2.95 -0.23 -8.73
C GLU A 64 1.70 0.33 -8.03
N MET A 65 1.59 0.18 -6.71
CA MET A 65 0.42 0.65 -5.99
C MET A 65 0.26 2.16 -6.09
N HIS A 66 1.34 2.92 -5.94
CA HIS A 66 1.32 4.38 -6.07
C HIS A 66 0.79 4.83 -7.44
N GLU A 67 1.26 4.22 -8.53
CA GLU A 67 0.81 4.52 -9.89
C GLU A 67 -0.67 4.15 -10.11
N ARG A 68 -1.13 3.03 -9.57
CA ARG A 68 -2.54 2.60 -9.69
C ARG A 68 -3.48 3.56 -8.98
N VAL A 69 -3.13 3.99 -7.76
CA VAL A 69 -3.90 4.96 -6.98
C VAL A 69 -3.96 6.31 -7.71
N ASN A 70 -2.82 6.80 -8.20
CA ASN A 70 -2.79 8.06 -8.96
C ASN A 70 -3.70 8.01 -10.19
N LYS A 71 -3.70 6.90 -10.95
CA LYS A 71 -4.59 6.73 -12.12
C LYS A 71 -6.08 6.66 -11.76
N SER A 72 -6.41 6.22 -10.54
CA SER A 72 -7.79 5.99 -10.11
C SER A 72 -8.60 7.27 -9.90
N PHE A 73 -7.97 8.33 -9.39
CA PHE A 73 -8.69 9.57 -9.04
C PHE A 73 -7.91 10.86 -9.30
N ASN A 74 -7.02 10.87 -10.31
CA ASN A 74 -6.27 12.08 -10.68
C ASN A 74 -7.16 13.30 -11.00
N SER A 75 -8.40 13.07 -11.43
CA SER A 75 -9.36 14.13 -11.75
C SER A 75 -9.96 14.82 -10.53
N LEU A 76 -9.80 14.28 -9.33
CA LEU A 76 -10.31 14.90 -8.10
C LEU A 76 -9.34 15.98 -7.63
N SER A 77 -9.87 17.18 -7.39
CA SER A 77 -9.11 18.32 -6.85
C SER A 77 -9.30 18.51 -5.34
N ASP A 78 -10.45 18.11 -4.78
CA ASP A 78 -10.70 18.22 -3.34
C ASP A 78 -9.86 17.17 -2.57
N PRO A 79 -9.03 17.57 -1.60
CA PRO A 79 -8.21 16.66 -0.80
C PRO A 79 -9.02 15.58 -0.05
N ALA A 80 -10.22 15.90 0.45
CA ALA A 80 -11.01 14.99 1.28
C ALA A 80 -11.47 13.71 0.54
N PRO A 81 -12.13 13.78 -0.63
CA PRO A 81 -12.46 12.59 -1.40
C PRO A 81 -11.23 11.84 -1.93
N ARG A 82 -10.12 12.54 -2.24
CA ARG A 82 -8.86 11.88 -2.62
C ARG A 82 -8.33 11.00 -1.49
N LEU A 83 -8.28 11.51 -0.26
CA LEU A 83 -7.82 10.76 0.90
C LEU A 83 -8.75 9.58 1.21
N ALA A 84 -10.07 9.79 1.20
CA ALA A 84 -11.04 8.71 1.39
C ALA A 84 -10.88 7.59 0.35
N ASN A 85 -10.74 7.96 -0.92
CA ASN A 85 -10.53 6.97 -1.98
C ASN A 85 -9.18 6.27 -1.82
N GLY A 86 -8.10 6.99 -1.53
CA GLY A 86 -6.79 6.40 -1.25
C GLY A 86 -6.85 5.31 -0.18
N ILE A 87 -7.40 5.64 1.00
CA ILE A 87 -7.58 4.69 2.12
C ILE A 87 -8.34 3.45 1.67
N ARG A 88 -9.48 3.64 1.01
CA ARG A 88 -10.36 2.54 0.59
C ARG A 88 -9.75 1.67 -0.50
N LEU A 89 -8.96 2.25 -1.42
CA LEU A 89 -8.26 1.49 -2.47
C LEU A 89 -7.16 0.60 -1.90
N PHE A 90 -6.41 1.06 -0.90
CA PHE A 90 -5.42 0.22 -0.21
C PHE A 90 -6.05 -0.99 0.46
N ILE A 91 -7.17 -0.78 1.16
CA ILE A 91 -7.90 -1.85 1.86
C ILE A 91 -8.54 -2.81 0.86
N ARG A 92 -9.11 -2.30 -0.24
CA ARG A 92 -9.62 -3.11 -1.35
C ARG A 92 -8.52 -3.95 -2.00
N ARG A 93 -7.34 -3.37 -2.26
CA ARG A 93 -6.20 -4.09 -2.86
C ARG A 93 -5.78 -5.27 -2.00
N ALA A 94 -5.72 -5.11 -0.68
CA ALA A 94 -5.39 -6.20 0.24
C ALA A 94 -6.43 -7.33 0.25
N HIS A 95 -7.70 -7.01 -0.03
CA HIS A 95 -8.74 -8.02 -0.20
C HIS A 95 -8.63 -8.76 -1.54
N GLU A 96 -8.42 -8.02 -2.64
CA GLU A 96 -8.29 -8.60 -3.98
C GLU A 96 -7.00 -9.40 -4.16
N ASP A 97 -5.96 -9.05 -3.41
CA ASP A 97 -4.64 -9.69 -3.39
C ASP A 97 -4.17 -9.85 -1.95
N SER A 98 -4.53 -10.99 -1.34
CA SER A 98 -4.22 -11.29 0.07
C SER A 98 -2.72 -11.44 0.32
N GLN A 99 -1.93 -11.85 -0.69
CA GLN A 99 -0.47 -11.91 -0.58
C GLN A 99 0.12 -10.51 -0.51
N TRP A 100 -0.39 -9.58 -1.32
CA TRP A 100 -0.02 -8.18 -1.23
C TRP A 100 -0.41 -7.60 0.13
N GLY A 101 -1.63 -7.89 0.60
CA GLY A 101 -2.10 -7.49 1.92
C GLY A 101 -1.19 -7.98 3.04
N ALA A 102 -0.82 -9.26 3.04
CA ALA A 102 0.07 -9.85 4.02
C ALA A 102 1.48 -9.23 3.98
N PHE A 103 2.03 -8.99 2.79
CA PHE A 103 3.33 -8.34 2.61
C PHE A 103 3.32 -6.92 3.19
N ILE A 104 2.32 -6.11 2.82
CA ILE A 104 2.18 -4.74 3.31
C ILE A 104 1.98 -4.71 4.82
N HIS A 105 1.10 -5.56 5.36
CA HIS A 105 0.87 -5.67 6.80
C HIS A 105 2.17 -5.98 7.58
N LYS A 106 3.03 -6.83 7.03
CA LYS A 106 4.29 -7.25 7.67
C LYS A 106 5.41 -6.21 7.56
N PHE A 107 5.49 -5.46 6.46
CA PHE A 107 6.69 -4.68 6.11
C PHE A 107 6.49 -3.17 5.95
N ALA A 108 5.25 -2.67 5.88
CA ALA A 108 4.98 -1.26 5.54
C ALA A 108 5.69 -0.24 6.44
N MET A 109 5.89 -0.56 7.72
CA MET A 109 6.52 0.36 8.68
C MET A 109 8.05 0.22 8.77
N SER A 110 8.61 -0.90 8.32
CA SER A 110 10.04 -1.22 8.48
C SER A 110 10.86 -0.98 7.20
N ASN A 111 10.23 -1.03 6.02
CA ASN A 111 10.91 -0.76 4.75
C ASN A 111 10.70 0.69 4.26
N ALA A 112 11.77 1.32 3.76
CA ALA A 112 11.74 2.72 3.34
C ALA A 112 10.84 2.97 2.13
N SER A 113 10.91 2.16 1.07
CA SER A 113 10.09 2.31 -0.13
C SER A 113 8.60 2.10 0.17
N LEU A 114 8.26 1.15 1.03
CA LEU A 114 6.87 0.95 1.45
C LEU A 114 6.35 2.13 2.29
N ARG A 115 7.16 2.71 3.19
CA ARG A 115 6.77 3.94 3.90
C ARG A 115 6.58 5.12 2.96
N GLU A 116 7.45 5.25 1.95
CA GLU A 116 7.37 6.31 0.96
C GLU A 116 6.09 6.21 0.10
N MET A 117 5.69 4.98 -0.27
CA MET A 117 4.42 4.71 -0.98
C MET A 117 3.21 5.34 -0.27
N PHE A 118 3.15 5.26 1.07
CA PHE A 118 2.07 5.87 1.85
C PHE A 118 2.15 7.39 1.95
N SER A 119 3.33 7.98 1.78
CA SER A 119 3.59 9.37 2.17
C SER A 119 3.79 10.35 1.02
N SER A 120 4.19 9.93 -0.17
CA SER A 120 4.54 10.87 -1.26
C SER A 120 3.39 11.78 -1.69
N GLN A 121 2.36 11.25 -2.37
CA GLN A 121 1.20 12.03 -2.81
C GLN A 121 0.33 12.49 -1.63
N ALA A 122 0.19 11.64 -0.61
CA ALA A 122 -0.60 11.94 0.57
C ALA A 122 -0.10 13.18 1.32
N THR A 123 1.22 13.38 1.42
CA THR A 123 1.79 14.59 2.04
C THR A 123 1.38 15.84 1.27
N THR A 124 1.44 15.79 -0.06
CA THR A 124 1.03 16.91 -0.92
C THR A 124 -0.46 17.23 -0.74
N ASP A 125 -1.30 16.19 -0.74
CA ASP A 125 -2.75 16.33 -0.59
C ASP A 125 -3.14 16.85 0.80
N LEU A 126 -2.47 16.39 1.87
CA LEU A 126 -2.69 16.86 3.24
C LEU A 126 -2.25 18.31 3.44
N LEU A 127 -1.10 18.70 2.89
CA LEU A 127 -0.64 20.09 2.95
C LEU A 127 -1.57 21.01 2.15
N SER A 128 -2.08 20.56 1.00
CA SER A 128 -3.09 21.28 0.24
C SER A 128 -4.39 21.45 1.04
N GLY A 129 -4.88 20.36 1.65
CA GLY A 129 -6.08 20.40 2.48
C GLY A 129 -5.92 21.27 3.73
N LEU A 130 -4.74 21.27 4.35
CA LEU A 130 -4.44 22.18 5.46
C LEU A 130 -4.44 23.65 4.99
N SER A 131 -3.78 23.95 3.87
CA SER A 131 -3.67 25.32 3.36
C SER A 131 -5.01 25.93 2.90
N SER A 132 -5.94 25.09 2.45
CA SER A 132 -7.28 25.49 2.01
C SER A 132 -8.31 25.51 3.13
N GLY A 133 -7.93 25.14 4.36
CA GLY A 133 -8.85 25.00 5.49
C GLY A 133 -9.75 23.77 5.41
N ARG A 134 -9.51 22.84 4.48
CA ARG A 134 -10.22 21.57 4.35
C ARG A 134 -9.94 20.63 5.52
N TYR A 135 -8.73 20.73 6.09
CA TYR A 135 -8.30 19.98 7.26
C TYR A 135 -7.88 20.90 8.40
N THR A 136 -8.02 20.43 9.64
CA THR A 136 -7.68 21.15 10.86
C THR A 136 -6.67 20.34 11.68
N PHE A 137 -5.40 20.71 11.54
CA PHE A 137 -4.29 20.23 12.36
C PHE A 137 -3.12 21.24 12.27
N GLU A 138 -2.19 21.21 13.20
CA GLU A 138 -0.99 22.06 13.13
C GLU A 138 0.02 21.49 12.15
N LYS A 139 0.73 22.34 11.39
CA LYS A 139 1.75 21.86 10.43
C LYS A 139 2.82 20.95 11.07
N GLY A 140 3.17 21.19 12.34
CA GLY A 140 4.09 20.34 13.10
C GLY A 140 3.57 18.91 13.36
N GLN A 141 2.25 18.69 13.27
CA GLN A 141 1.60 17.39 13.45
C GLN A 141 1.56 16.55 12.16
N LEU A 142 2.07 17.06 11.03
CA LEU A 142 1.98 16.39 9.72
C LEU A 142 2.49 14.93 9.78
N LEU A 143 3.63 14.68 10.42
CA LEU A 143 4.18 13.33 10.54
C LEU A 143 3.27 12.41 11.39
N SER A 144 2.67 12.94 12.45
CA SER A 144 1.71 12.22 13.29
C SER A 144 0.43 11.90 12.53
N VAL A 145 -0.07 12.84 11.72
CA VAL A 145 -1.23 12.64 10.84
C VAL A 145 -0.94 11.54 9.82
N MET A 146 0.22 11.61 9.14
CA MET A 146 0.65 10.58 8.19
C MET A 146 0.72 9.19 8.83
N THR A 147 1.25 9.13 10.06
CA THR A 147 1.37 7.89 10.82
C THR A 147 0.00 7.36 11.24
N LEU A 148 -0.92 8.23 11.68
CA LEU A 148 -2.30 7.87 12.01
C LEU A 148 -3.01 7.26 10.80
N ILE A 149 -2.92 7.91 9.63
CA ILE A 149 -3.53 7.43 8.39
C ILE A 149 -2.97 6.06 8.03
N SER A 150 -1.64 5.94 7.93
CA SER A 150 -0.98 4.70 7.53
C SER A 150 -1.28 3.55 8.50
N SER A 151 -1.26 3.83 9.82
CA SER A 151 -1.56 2.82 10.84
C SER A 151 -3.02 2.37 10.81
N SER A 152 -3.95 3.30 10.58
CA SER A 152 -5.37 2.97 10.45
C SER A 152 -5.64 2.08 9.22
N VAL A 153 -4.96 2.35 8.10
CA VAL A 153 -5.02 1.51 6.89
C VAL A 153 -4.46 0.12 7.18
N LEU A 154 -3.30 0.01 7.82
CA LEU A 154 -2.69 -1.29 8.16
C LEU A 154 -3.57 -2.10 9.13
N GLY A 155 -4.13 -1.45 10.16
CA GLY A 155 -5.08 -2.09 11.07
C GLY A 155 -6.35 -2.54 10.35
N SER A 156 -6.84 -1.77 9.39
CA SER A 156 -7.99 -2.13 8.56
C SER A 156 -7.71 -3.31 7.64
N ILE A 157 -6.51 -3.39 7.06
CA ILE A 157 -6.05 -4.55 6.28
C ILE A 157 -6.04 -5.81 7.16
N PHE A 158 -5.53 -5.71 8.39
CA PHE A 158 -5.59 -6.82 9.35
C PHE A 158 -7.03 -7.32 9.59
N LEU A 159 -7.97 -6.41 9.86
CA LEU A 159 -9.38 -6.78 10.07
C LEU A 159 -9.99 -7.50 8.85
N VAL A 160 -9.59 -7.12 7.64
CA VAL A 160 -10.06 -7.73 6.40
C VAL A 160 -9.44 -9.09 6.17
N LEU A 161 -8.14 -9.23 6.37
CA LEU A 161 -7.42 -10.50 6.16
C LEU A 161 -7.85 -11.58 7.18
N GLU A 162 -8.13 -11.19 8.42
CA GLU A 162 -8.64 -12.09 9.47
C GLU A 162 -10.17 -12.33 9.38
N GLY A 163 -10.85 -11.71 8.40
CA GLY A 163 -12.29 -11.88 8.19
C GLY A 163 -13.18 -11.24 9.26
N HIS A 164 -12.65 -10.32 10.07
CA HIS A 164 -13.43 -9.58 11.07
C HIS A 164 -14.39 -8.57 10.43
N LYS A 165 -14.02 -8.03 9.26
CA LYS A 165 -14.85 -7.10 8.48
C LYS A 165 -14.66 -7.31 6.98
N THR A 166 -15.67 -6.98 6.19
CA THR A 166 -15.48 -6.86 4.74
C THR A 166 -14.61 -5.65 4.42
N TRP A 167 -13.94 -5.66 3.27
CA TRP A 167 -13.15 -4.51 2.80
C TRP A 167 -14.00 -3.25 2.60
N ARG A 168 -15.30 -3.41 2.28
CA ARG A 168 -16.22 -2.28 2.10
C ARG A 168 -16.53 -1.62 3.43
N GLU A 169 -16.85 -2.41 4.45
CA GLU A 169 -17.13 -1.90 5.80
C GLU A 169 -15.87 -1.30 6.41
N SER A 170 -14.78 -2.07 6.48
CA SER A 170 -13.53 -1.62 7.11
C SER A 170 -12.94 -0.42 6.36
N GLY A 171 -13.02 -0.40 5.04
CA GLY A 171 -12.60 0.73 4.20
C GLY A 171 -13.40 2.01 4.46
N SER A 172 -14.72 1.91 4.49
CA SER A 172 -15.60 3.07 4.70
C SER A 172 -15.46 3.61 6.13
N ASP A 173 -15.45 2.73 7.15
CA ASP A 173 -15.27 3.14 8.54
C ASP A 173 -13.92 3.84 8.76
N THR A 174 -12.85 3.28 8.18
CA THR A 174 -11.50 3.85 8.30
C THR A 174 -11.42 5.22 7.65
N ALA A 175 -11.95 5.36 6.43
CA ALA A 175 -11.98 6.64 5.72
C ALA A 175 -12.79 7.70 6.47
N GLU A 176 -13.98 7.36 6.98
CA GLU A 176 -14.81 8.27 7.75
C GLU A 176 -14.09 8.75 9.02
N LEU A 177 -13.56 7.82 9.81
CA LEU A 177 -12.90 8.15 11.09
C LEU A 177 -11.66 9.01 10.88
N VAL A 178 -10.86 8.72 9.85
CA VAL A 178 -9.70 9.54 9.50
C VAL A 178 -10.12 10.95 9.08
N LEU A 179 -11.11 11.09 8.18
CA LEU A 179 -11.57 12.41 7.75
C LEU A 179 -12.10 13.25 8.92
N ARG A 180 -12.86 12.62 9.83
CA ARG A 180 -13.34 13.26 11.06
C ARG A 180 -12.19 13.70 11.97
N ALA A 181 -11.17 12.86 12.13
CA ALA A 181 -9.97 13.20 12.89
C ALA A 181 -9.20 14.39 12.29
N LEU A 182 -9.31 14.61 10.98
CA LEU A 182 -8.74 15.75 10.28
C LEU A 182 -9.66 16.98 10.23
N GLY A 183 -10.81 16.96 10.90
CA GLY A 183 -11.71 18.11 11.02
C GLY A 183 -12.80 18.21 9.96
N VAL A 184 -12.97 17.20 9.09
CA VAL A 184 -14.11 17.15 8.16
C VAL A 184 -15.41 16.90 8.95
N PRO A 185 -16.51 17.66 8.72
CA PRO A 185 -17.78 17.46 9.42
C PRO A 185 -18.28 16.00 9.33
N PRO A 186 -18.86 15.41 10.40
CA PRO A 186 -19.23 13.99 10.44
C PRO A 186 -20.13 13.53 9.28
N GLU A 187 -21.16 14.30 8.95
CA GLU A 187 -22.09 13.96 7.85
C GLU A 187 -21.39 13.96 6.49
N GLU A 188 -20.50 14.93 6.26
CA GLU A 188 -19.73 15.02 5.03
C GLU A 188 -18.69 13.89 4.95
N ALA A 189 -17.95 13.64 6.03
CA ALA A 189 -16.98 12.55 6.10
C ALA A 189 -17.63 11.20 5.79
N ARG A 190 -18.83 10.96 6.32
CA ARG A 190 -19.62 9.75 6.06
C ARG A 190 -20.01 9.66 4.58
N ALA A 191 -20.57 10.74 4.02
CA ALA A 191 -20.98 10.78 2.62
C ALA A 191 -19.81 10.50 1.68
N LEU A 192 -18.64 11.10 1.95
CA LEU A 192 -17.41 10.86 1.19
C LEU A 192 -16.93 9.41 1.29
N ALA A 193 -16.95 8.83 2.49
CA ALA A 193 -16.48 7.48 2.77
C ALA A 193 -17.33 6.36 2.12
N ILE A 194 -18.59 6.63 1.79
CA ILE A 194 -19.50 5.64 1.17
C ILE A 194 -19.73 5.87 -0.32
N THR A 195 -19.14 6.91 -0.92
CA THR A 195 -19.23 7.15 -2.36
C THR A 195 -18.76 5.95 -3.18
N GLU A 196 -19.23 5.84 -4.42
CA GLU A 196 -18.75 4.81 -5.34
C GLU A 196 -17.23 4.91 -5.49
N LEU A 197 -16.53 3.83 -5.15
CA LEU A 197 -15.09 3.79 -5.17
C LEU A 197 -14.63 3.58 -6.63
N PRO A 198 -13.79 4.47 -7.19
CA PRO A 198 -13.27 4.29 -8.54
C PRO A 198 -12.50 2.97 -8.70
N ALA A 199 -12.34 2.51 -9.93
CA ALA A 199 -11.58 1.30 -10.21
C ALA A 199 -10.09 1.49 -9.85
N LEU A 200 -9.45 0.41 -9.37
CA LEU A 200 -8.00 0.35 -9.20
C LEU A 200 -7.39 -0.35 -10.43
N PRO A 201 -6.98 0.38 -11.48
CA PRO A 201 -6.59 -0.23 -12.75
C PRO A 201 -5.37 -1.14 -12.56
N SER A 202 -5.22 -2.19 -13.38
CA SER A 202 -3.93 -2.88 -13.54
C SER A 202 -2.94 -1.96 -14.28
N LEU A 203 -1.65 -2.19 -14.06
CA LEU A 203 -0.59 -1.59 -14.87
C LEU A 203 -0.11 -2.68 -15.81
N ASP A 204 -0.69 -2.72 -17.00
CA ASP A 204 -0.23 -3.60 -18.08
C ASP A 204 1.09 -3.08 -18.67
#